data_AF-A0A7K6H4F2-F1
#
_entry.id   AF-A0A7K6H4F2-F1
#
_cell.length_a   1.000
_cell.length_b   1.000
_cell.length_c   1.000
_cell.angle_alpha   90.00
_cell.angle_beta   90.00
_cell.angle_gamma   90.00
#
_symmetry.space_group_name_H-M   'P 1'
#
loop_
_entity.id
_entity.type
_entity.pdbx_description
1 polymer ?
#
loop_
_entity_poly.entity_id
_entity_poly.type
_entity_poly.pdbx_seq_one_letter_code
_entity_poly.pdbx_strand_id
1 'polypeptide(L)'
;GKHHQENERLRTQALKKAKEEKVQNTEKESELLKARRELEDLKKQHHKLSKKLLKYSLFKRYLEDVVNNSQFRDIEDVISFYKALVRTRKDLVQSQWWHRQLTEQAKVLLQQHRAEKDAEMQRCKNDLVKLKESFEQAQSDIAQWENRWAEIQDRAARKALELKSLNMAIHSLFQ
;
A
#
# COMPACT_ATOMS: atom_id res chain seq x y z
N GLY A 1 -41.98 58.16 -84.57
CA GLY A 1 -41.99 57.50 -83.25
C GLY A 1 -42.68 56.15 -83.26
N LYS A 2 -42.09 55.12 -83.88
CA LYS A 2 -42.47 53.71 -83.65
C LYS A 2 -41.21 52.83 -83.62
N HIS A 3 -40.31 53.01 -84.58
CA HIS A 3 -38.99 52.33 -84.60
C HIS A 3 -38.09 52.64 -83.39
N HIS A 4 -38.17 53.86 -82.82
CA HIS A 4 -37.37 54.20 -81.63
C HIS A 4 -37.91 53.51 -80.36
N GLN A 5 -39.23 53.37 -80.24
CA GLN A 5 -39.89 52.63 -79.15
C GLN A 5 -39.66 51.12 -79.24
N GLU A 6 -39.68 50.56 -80.45
CA GLU A 6 -39.37 49.14 -80.70
C GLU A 6 -37.93 48.80 -80.30
N ASN A 7 -36.98 49.67 -80.67
CA ASN A 7 -35.57 49.50 -80.36
C ASN A 7 -35.29 49.66 -78.85
N GLU A 8 -35.88 50.67 -78.20
CA GLU A 8 -35.89 50.82 -76.74
C GLU A 8 -36.43 49.56 -76.02
N ARG A 9 -37.53 48.99 -76.52
CA ARG A 9 -38.14 47.78 -75.96
C ARG A 9 -37.24 46.55 -76.09
N LEU A 10 -36.63 46.34 -77.26
CA LEU A 10 -35.65 45.26 -77.48
C LEU A 10 -34.42 45.44 -76.60
N ARG A 11 -33.94 46.68 -76.44
CA ARG A 11 -32.80 47.00 -75.57
C ARG A 11 -33.11 46.72 -74.09
N THR A 12 -34.33 47.03 -73.65
CA THR A 12 -34.78 46.76 -72.27
C THR A 12 -34.93 45.26 -72.02
N GLN A 13 -35.44 44.50 -73.00
CA GLN A 13 -35.57 43.05 -72.92
C GLN A 13 -34.20 42.35 -72.90
N ALA A 14 -33.27 42.79 -73.75
CA ALA A 14 -31.89 42.30 -73.74
C ALA A 14 -31.18 42.60 -72.40
N LEU A 15 -31.37 43.80 -71.86
CA LEU A 15 -30.84 44.17 -70.53
C LEU A 15 -31.43 43.33 -69.40
N LYS A 16 -32.74 43.05 -69.44
CA LYS A 16 -33.41 42.20 -68.44
C LYS A 16 -32.87 40.77 -68.48
N LYS A 17 -32.75 40.19 -69.68
CA LYS A 17 -32.21 38.84 -69.88
C LYS A 17 -30.74 38.75 -69.44
N ALA A 18 -29.93 39.74 -69.78
CA ALA A 18 -28.54 39.81 -69.32
C ALA A 18 -28.43 39.94 -67.79
N LYS A 19 -29.38 40.64 -67.14
CA LYS A 19 -29.43 40.74 -65.67
C LYS A 19 -29.85 39.43 -65.02
N GLU A 20 -30.84 38.74 -65.58
CA GLU A 20 -31.29 37.41 -65.12
C GLU A 20 -30.18 36.36 -65.27
N GLU A 21 -29.49 36.34 -66.42
CA GLU A 21 -28.32 35.46 -66.63
C GLU A 21 -27.20 35.76 -65.64
N LYS A 22 -26.91 37.04 -65.36
CA LYS A 22 -25.91 37.41 -64.35
C LYS A 22 -26.30 36.88 -62.97
N VAL A 23 -27.54 37.04 -62.54
CA VAL A 23 -28.02 36.54 -61.23
C VAL A 23 -27.90 35.01 -61.17
N GLN A 24 -28.41 34.30 -62.18
CA GLN A 24 -28.30 32.84 -62.24
C GLN A 24 -26.85 32.36 -62.27
N ASN A 25 -25.97 33.07 -62.97
CA ASN A 25 -24.56 32.73 -62.99
C ASN A 25 -23.91 32.93 -61.62
N THR A 26 -24.24 34.01 -60.90
CA THR A 26 -23.74 34.23 -59.53
C THR A 26 -24.27 33.20 -58.52
N GLU A 27 -25.53 32.76 -58.66
CA GLU A 27 -26.10 31.70 -57.82
C GLU A 27 -25.38 30.37 -58.05
N LYS A 28 -25.22 29.98 -59.32
CA LYS A 28 -24.47 28.77 -59.69
C LYS A 28 -23.03 28.82 -59.22
N GLU A 29 -22.35 29.97 -59.36
CA GLU A 29 -20.99 30.15 -58.85
C GLU A 29 -20.91 29.99 -57.33
N SER A 30 -21.87 30.53 -56.58
CA SER A 30 -21.96 30.40 -55.12
C SER A 30 -22.17 28.93 -54.70
N GLU A 31 -23.08 28.22 -55.36
CA GLU A 31 -23.32 26.79 -55.13
C GLU A 31 -22.09 25.95 -55.44
N LEU A 32 -21.42 26.22 -56.56
CA LEU A 32 -20.20 25.54 -56.97
C LEU A 32 -19.09 25.77 -55.92
N LEU A 33 -19.01 26.96 -55.34
CA LEU A 33 -18.04 27.30 -54.29
C LEU A 33 -18.37 26.64 -52.95
N LYS A 34 -19.65 26.43 -52.63
CA LYS A 34 -20.07 25.62 -51.47
C LYS A 34 -19.73 24.13 -51.67
N ALA A 35 -20.12 23.56 -52.81
CA ALA A 35 -19.83 22.17 -53.14
C ALA A 35 -18.32 21.87 -53.17
N ARG A 36 -17.49 22.80 -53.67
CA ARG A 36 -16.03 22.68 -53.61
C ARG A 36 -15.49 22.65 -52.18
N ARG A 37 -16.03 23.47 -51.28
CA ARG A 37 -15.63 23.46 -49.86
C ARG A 37 -16.01 22.15 -49.19
N GLU A 38 -17.23 21.67 -49.39
CA GLU A 38 -17.70 20.40 -48.85
C GLU A 38 -16.86 19.22 -49.36
N LEU A 39 -16.53 19.20 -50.65
CA LEU A 39 -15.68 18.18 -51.24
C LEU A 39 -14.28 18.16 -50.60
N GLU A 40 -13.71 19.34 -50.35
CA GLU A 40 -12.39 19.46 -49.73
C GLU A 40 -12.41 18.96 -48.27
N ASP A 41 -13.47 19.27 -47.53
CA ASP A 41 -13.64 18.78 -46.16
C ASP A 41 -13.85 17.27 -46.11
N LEU A 42 -14.65 16.71 -47.03
CA LEU A 42 -14.80 15.25 -47.19
C LEU A 42 -13.46 14.58 -47.50
N LYS A 43 -12.65 15.15 -48.40
CA LYS A 43 -11.31 14.63 -48.73
C LYS A 43 -10.40 14.61 -47.50
N LYS A 44 -10.41 15.68 -46.69
CA LYS A 44 -9.64 15.73 -45.44
C LYS A 44 -10.10 14.67 -44.44
N GLN A 45 -11.42 14.47 -44.29
CA GLN A 45 -11.97 13.43 -43.43
C GLN A 45 -11.58 12.03 -43.92
N HIS A 46 -11.73 11.76 -45.21
CA HIS A 46 -11.35 10.50 -45.82
C HIS A 46 -9.86 10.20 -45.60
N HIS A 47 -8.98 11.18 -45.78
CA HIS A 47 -7.54 11.03 -45.52
C HIS A 47 -7.26 10.70 -44.06
N LYS A 48 -7.91 11.39 -43.12
CA LYS A 48 -7.78 11.15 -41.68
C LYS A 48 -8.23 9.74 -41.31
N LEU A 49 -9.35 9.27 -41.87
CA LEU A 49 -9.87 7.92 -41.64
C LEU A 49 -8.97 6.86 -42.27
N SER A 50 -8.50 7.07 -43.50
CA SER A 50 -7.59 6.15 -44.19
C SER A 50 -6.30 5.93 -43.40
N LYS A 51 -5.70 7.01 -42.87
CA LYS A 51 -4.53 6.92 -41.98
C LYS A 51 -4.82 6.10 -40.72
N LYS A 52 -5.99 6.30 -40.10
CA LYS A 52 -6.39 5.52 -38.92
C LYS A 52 -6.60 4.04 -39.28
N LEU A 53 -7.24 3.76 -40.41
CA LEU A 53 -7.51 2.40 -40.87
C LEU A 53 -6.20 1.63 -41.11
N LEU A 54 -5.23 2.24 -41.79
CA LEU A 54 -3.89 1.67 -41.97
C LEU A 54 -3.17 1.38 -40.65
N LYS A 55 -3.34 2.27 -39.66
CA LYS A 55 -2.77 2.03 -38.32
C LYS A 55 -3.46 0.85 -37.63
N TYR A 56 -4.80 0.79 -37.66
CA TYR A 56 -5.56 -0.25 -36.99
C TYR A 56 -5.52 -1.61 -37.71
N SER A 57 -5.25 -1.66 -39.00
CA SER A 57 -5.11 -2.92 -39.74
C SER A 57 -3.91 -3.74 -39.25
N LEU A 58 -2.81 -3.08 -38.89
CA LEU A 58 -1.64 -3.74 -38.29
C LEU A 58 -1.99 -4.41 -36.96
N PHE A 59 -2.72 -3.70 -36.08
CA PHE A 59 -3.15 -4.24 -34.79
C PHE A 59 -4.20 -5.34 -34.96
N LYS A 60 -5.13 -5.17 -35.90
CA LYS A 60 -6.12 -6.19 -36.22
C LYS A 60 -5.44 -7.48 -36.67
N ARG A 61 -4.50 -7.41 -37.63
CA ARG A 61 -3.76 -8.58 -38.10
C ARG A 61 -2.99 -9.28 -36.98
N TYR A 62 -2.33 -8.51 -36.13
CA TYR A 62 -1.66 -9.07 -34.95
C TYR A 62 -2.64 -9.81 -34.02
N LEU A 63 -3.82 -9.24 -33.75
CA LEU A 63 -4.82 -9.88 -32.90
C LEU A 63 -5.43 -11.12 -33.57
N GLU A 64 -5.62 -11.10 -34.88
CA GLU A 64 -6.01 -12.28 -35.67
C GLU A 64 -4.93 -13.38 -35.56
N ASP A 65 -3.65 -13.03 -35.68
CA ASP A 65 -2.54 -13.97 -35.49
C ASP A 65 -2.51 -14.54 -34.07
N VAL A 66 -2.76 -13.72 -33.04
CA VAL A 66 -2.87 -14.20 -31.65
C VAL A 66 -4.01 -15.20 -31.52
N VAL A 67 -5.19 -14.91 -32.05
CA VAL A 67 -6.33 -15.84 -32.04
C VAL A 67 -5.96 -17.14 -32.74
N ASN A 68 -5.34 -17.09 -33.92
CA ASN A 68 -4.94 -18.27 -34.69
C ASN A 68 -3.92 -19.17 -33.98
N ASN A 69 -3.07 -18.59 -33.13
CA ASN A 69 -1.99 -19.30 -32.44
C ASN A 69 -2.30 -19.61 -30.97
N SER A 70 -3.54 -19.42 -30.52
CA SER A 70 -3.91 -19.58 -29.11
C SER A 70 -5.29 -20.20 -28.92
N GLN A 71 -5.71 -20.30 -27.66
CA GLN A 71 -6.99 -20.87 -27.26
C GLN A 71 -8.18 -19.88 -27.31
N PHE A 72 -7.94 -18.63 -27.75
CA PHE A 72 -9.01 -17.63 -27.83
C PHE A 72 -9.89 -17.86 -29.05
N ARG A 73 -11.20 -17.67 -28.91
CA ARG A 73 -12.16 -17.93 -29.99
C ARG A 73 -12.18 -16.80 -31.02
N ASP A 74 -12.06 -15.58 -30.54
CA ASP A 74 -12.02 -14.37 -31.34
C ASP A 74 -11.25 -13.24 -30.63
N ILE A 75 -11.15 -12.08 -31.29
CA ILE A 75 -10.44 -10.92 -30.77
C ILE A 75 -11.14 -10.35 -29.52
N GLU A 76 -12.46 -10.46 -29.41
CA GLU A 76 -13.20 -9.94 -28.26
C GLU A 76 -12.90 -10.78 -27.00
N ASP A 77 -12.73 -12.10 -27.16
CA ASP A 77 -12.26 -13.00 -26.11
C ASP A 77 -10.87 -12.59 -25.60
N VAL A 78 -9.93 -12.26 -26.51
CA VAL A 78 -8.59 -11.75 -26.14
C VAL A 78 -8.69 -10.45 -25.33
N ILE A 79 -9.52 -9.52 -25.80
CA ILE A 79 -9.72 -8.21 -25.15
C ILE A 79 -10.35 -8.40 -23.76
N SER A 80 -11.35 -9.27 -23.66
CA SER A 80 -12.05 -9.57 -22.41
C SER A 80 -11.11 -10.21 -21.39
N PHE A 81 -10.32 -11.19 -21.83
CA PHE A 81 -9.28 -11.81 -21.00
C PHE A 81 -8.25 -10.79 -20.53
N TYR A 82 -7.72 -9.94 -21.43
CA TYR A 82 -6.77 -8.90 -21.05
C TYR A 82 -7.36 -7.92 -20.03
N LYS A 83 -8.60 -7.47 -20.23
CA LYS A 83 -9.31 -6.60 -19.26
C LYS A 83 -9.44 -7.27 -17.90
N ALA A 84 -9.79 -8.55 -17.86
CA ALA A 84 -9.87 -9.32 -16.61
C ALA A 84 -8.49 -9.41 -15.94
N LEU A 85 -7.44 -9.77 -16.71
CA LEU A 85 -6.08 -9.89 -16.22
C LEU A 85 -5.56 -8.58 -15.62
N VAL A 86 -5.83 -7.44 -16.25
CA VAL A 86 -5.45 -6.12 -15.73
C VAL A 86 -6.15 -5.81 -14.40
N ARG A 87 -7.44 -6.14 -14.28
CA ARG A 87 -8.20 -5.98 -13.02
C ARG A 87 -7.62 -6.86 -11.93
N THR A 88 -7.45 -8.16 -12.19
CA THR A 88 -6.88 -9.10 -11.23
C THR A 88 -5.47 -8.69 -10.80
N ARG A 89 -4.63 -8.22 -11.73
CA ARG A 89 -3.29 -7.71 -11.40
C ARG A 89 -3.36 -6.52 -10.45
N LYS A 90 -4.27 -5.57 -10.70
CA LYS A 90 -4.46 -4.41 -9.83
C LYS A 90 -4.87 -4.84 -8.42
N ASP A 91 -5.85 -5.73 -8.33
CA ASP A 91 -6.36 -6.24 -7.04
C ASP A 91 -5.28 -7.03 -6.29
N LEU A 92 -4.50 -7.85 -6.99
CA LEU A 92 -3.39 -8.62 -6.42
C LEU A 92 -2.28 -7.72 -5.86
N VAL A 93 -1.88 -6.68 -6.60
CA VAL A 93 -0.87 -5.72 -6.13
C VAL A 93 -1.36 -4.98 -4.89
N GLN A 94 -2.62 -4.58 -4.86
CA GLN A 94 -3.22 -3.90 -3.72
C GLN A 94 -3.31 -4.81 -2.49
N SER A 95 -3.75 -6.05 -2.66
CA SER A 95 -3.79 -7.06 -1.59
C SER A 95 -2.40 -7.35 -1.05
N GLN A 96 -1.40 -7.56 -1.93
CA GLN A 96 -0.02 -7.79 -1.53
C GLN A 96 0.54 -6.62 -0.71
N TRP A 97 0.20 -5.38 -1.09
CA TRP A 97 0.58 -4.21 -0.33
C TRP A 97 0.00 -4.24 1.10
N TRP A 98 -1.29 -4.52 1.25
CA TRP A 98 -1.94 -4.65 2.57
C TRP A 98 -1.33 -5.76 3.43
N HIS A 99 -1.08 -6.94 2.85
CA HIS A 99 -0.43 -8.05 3.57
C HIS A 99 0.97 -7.68 4.04
N ARG A 100 1.73 -6.93 3.23
CA ARG A 100 3.05 -6.44 3.62
C ARG A 100 2.96 -5.47 4.80
N GLN A 101 1.99 -4.55 4.80
CA GLN A 101 1.77 -3.63 5.92
C GLN A 101 1.41 -4.36 7.21
N LEU A 102 0.47 -5.31 7.15
CA LEU A 102 0.09 -6.12 8.32
C LEU A 102 1.26 -6.93 8.87
N THR A 103 2.06 -7.53 7.98
CA THR A 103 3.25 -8.28 8.37
C THR A 103 4.27 -7.39 9.07
N GLU A 104 4.48 -6.18 8.57
CA GLU A 104 5.44 -5.26 9.17
C GLU A 104 4.97 -4.77 10.55
N GLN A 105 3.66 -4.46 10.69
CA GLN A 105 3.08 -4.13 11.99
C GLN A 105 3.21 -5.30 12.98
N ALA A 106 2.93 -6.53 12.55
CA ALA A 106 3.07 -7.71 13.39
C ALA A 106 4.52 -7.94 13.85
N LYS A 107 5.51 -7.68 12.99
CA LYS A 107 6.94 -7.75 13.36
C LYS A 107 7.30 -6.73 14.44
N VAL A 108 6.84 -5.48 14.30
CA VAL A 108 7.10 -4.43 15.30
C VAL A 108 6.50 -4.82 16.65
N LEU A 109 5.24 -5.26 16.69
CA LEU A 109 4.59 -5.71 17.92
C LEU A 109 5.32 -6.90 18.55
N LEU A 110 5.76 -7.86 17.74
CA LEU A 110 6.51 -9.01 18.21
C LEU A 110 7.88 -8.61 18.78
N GLN A 111 8.55 -7.63 18.17
CA GLN A 111 9.82 -7.11 18.69
C GLN A 111 9.63 -6.37 20.03
N GLN A 112 8.57 -5.57 20.15
CA GLN A 112 8.21 -4.89 21.40
C GLN A 112 7.94 -5.90 22.53
N HIS A 113 7.08 -6.88 22.28
CA HIS A 113 6.76 -7.90 23.26
C HIS A 113 7.99 -8.72 23.67
N ARG A 114 8.91 -9.03 22.74
CA ARG A 114 10.19 -9.68 23.08
C ARG A 114 11.04 -8.81 23.99
N ALA A 115 11.20 -7.53 23.67
CA ALA A 115 11.98 -6.61 24.49
C ALA A 115 11.39 -6.44 25.90
N GLU A 116 10.06 -6.38 26.03
CA GLU A 116 9.36 -6.35 27.31
C GLU A 116 9.63 -7.62 28.13
N LYS A 117 9.48 -8.80 27.52
CA LYS A 117 9.73 -10.08 28.19
C LYS A 117 11.19 -10.25 28.60
N ASP A 118 12.13 -9.80 27.77
CA ASP A 118 13.55 -9.80 28.11
C ASP A 118 13.82 -8.88 29.31
N ALA A 119 13.21 -7.69 29.33
CA ALA A 119 13.35 -6.77 30.46
C ALA A 119 12.74 -7.34 31.76
N GLU A 120 11.58 -7.97 31.69
CA GLU A 120 10.97 -8.69 32.83
C GLU A 120 11.89 -9.80 33.33
N MET A 121 12.46 -10.62 32.43
CA MET A 121 13.37 -11.69 32.80
C MET A 121 14.63 -11.15 33.49
N GLN A 122 15.18 -10.04 33.02
CA GLN A 122 16.33 -9.41 33.68
C GLN A 122 15.98 -8.87 35.07
N ARG A 123 14.78 -8.30 35.25
CA ARG A 123 14.31 -7.89 36.58
C ARG A 123 14.21 -9.08 37.52
N CYS A 124 13.56 -10.18 37.10
CA CYS A 124 13.45 -11.39 37.91
C CYS A 124 14.82 -11.98 38.26
N LYS A 125 15.79 -11.97 37.33
CA LYS A 125 17.17 -12.41 37.62
C LYS A 125 17.82 -11.55 38.70
N ASN A 126 17.69 -10.23 38.61
CA ASN A 126 18.25 -9.31 39.60
C ASN A 126 17.62 -9.51 40.98
N ASP A 127 16.29 -9.69 41.03
CA ASP A 127 15.58 -9.94 42.29
C ASP A 127 16.00 -11.27 42.91
N LEU A 128 16.21 -12.30 42.08
CA LEU A 128 16.71 -13.60 42.53
C LEU A 128 18.13 -13.49 43.12
N VAL A 129 19.02 -12.71 42.50
CA VAL A 129 20.36 -12.45 43.05
C VAL A 129 20.25 -11.77 44.42
N LYS A 130 19.47 -10.70 44.54
CA LYS A 130 19.27 -10.00 45.82
C LYS A 130 18.70 -10.91 46.91
N LEU A 131 17.77 -11.78 46.54
CA LEU A 131 17.17 -12.73 47.49
C LEU A 131 18.20 -13.79 47.96
N LYS A 132 19.09 -14.22 47.08
CA LYS A 132 20.19 -15.12 47.47
C LYS A 132 21.16 -14.43 48.41
N GLU A 133 21.57 -13.20 48.11
CA GLU A 133 22.46 -12.41 48.96
C GLU A 133 21.86 -12.20 50.36
N SER A 134 20.56 -11.86 50.45
CA SER A 134 19.90 -11.68 51.75
C SER A 134 19.75 -13.00 52.52
N PHE A 135 19.53 -14.11 51.81
CA PHE A 135 19.48 -15.44 52.40
C PHE A 135 20.83 -15.88 52.95
N GLU A 136 21.90 -15.72 52.18
CA GLU A 136 23.28 -16.02 52.62
C GLU A 136 23.68 -15.16 53.82
N GLN A 137 23.32 -13.87 53.82
CA GLN A 137 23.54 -12.99 54.97
C GLN A 137 22.79 -13.49 56.21
N ALA A 138 21.50 -13.84 56.07
CA ALA A 138 20.71 -14.35 57.18
C ALA A 138 21.28 -15.68 57.74
N GLN A 139 21.78 -16.57 56.87
CA GLN A 139 22.45 -17.80 57.30
C GLN A 139 23.73 -17.52 58.09
N SER A 140 24.56 -16.59 57.61
CA SER A 140 25.76 -16.15 58.33
C SER A 140 25.39 -15.58 59.70
N ASP A 141 24.37 -14.73 59.78
CA ASP A 141 23.92 -14.13 61.04
C ASP A 141 23.43 -15.19 62.03
N ILE A 142 22.65 -16.17 61.57
CA ILE A 142 22.20 -17.30 62.41
C ILE A 142 23.40 -18.05 62.98
N ALA A 143 24.39 -18.41 62.15
CA ALA A 143 25.58 -19.12 62.61
C ALA A 143 26.37 -18.33 63.66
N GLN A 144 26.45 -17.00 63.51
CA GLN A 144 27.07 -16.13 64.52
C GLN A 144 26.30 -16.14 65.84
N TRP A 145 24.97 -16.09 65.79
CA TRP A 145 24.12 -16.15 66.98
C TRP A 145 24.18 -17.51 67.67
N GLU A 146 24.22 -18.60 66.92
CA GLU A 146 24.40 -19.96 67.45
C GLU A 146 25.73 -20.09 68.18
N ASN A 147 26.83 -19.57 67.62
CA ASN A 147 28.13 -19.59 68.28
C ASN A 147 28.12 -18.77 69.59
N ARG A 148 27.57 -17.54 69.55
CA ARG A 148 27.42 -16.71 70.76
C ARG A 148 26.57 -17.41 71.83
N TRP A 149 25.50 -18.07 71.42
CA TRP A 149 24.63 -18.81 72.33
C TRP A 149 25.38 -19.99 72.97
N ALA A 150 26.16 -20.74 72.21
CA ALA A 150 27.00 -21.82 72.72
C ALA A 150 28.03 -21.30 73.73
N GLU A 151 28.71 -20.18 73.46
CA GLU A 151 29.65 -19.56 74.40
C GLU A 151 28.98 -19.16 75.74
N ILE A 152 27.76 -18.62 75.69
CA ILE A 152 26.98 -18.28 76.88
C ILE A 152 26.61 -19.54 77.65
N GLN A 153 26.16 -20.59 76.96
CA GLN A 153 25.81 -21.87 77.56
C GLN A 153 27.01 -22.53 78.24
N ASP A 154 28.18 -22.54 77.59
CA ASP A 154 29.43 -23.04 78.17
C ASP A 154 29.86 -22.24 79.40
N ARG A 155 29.67 -20.92 79.38
CA ARG A 155 29.95 -20.07 80.55
C ARG A 155 28.99 -20.38 81.69
N ALA A 156 27.70 -20.57 81.40
CA ALA A 156 26.70 -20.93 82.40
C ALA A 156 26.99 -22.32 83.01
N ALA A 157 27.35 -23.31 82.18
CA ALA A 157 27.71 -24.65 82.64
C ALA A 157 28.94 -24.63 83.56
N ARG A 158 29.99 -23.87 83.20
CA ARG A 158 31.17 -23.67 84.06
C ARG A 158 30.80 -23.09 85.42
N LYS A 159 30.03 -22.00 85.44
CA LYS A 159 29.55 -21.40 86.71
C LYS A 159 28.70 -22.35 87.54
N ALA A 160 27.82 -23.13 86.91
CA ALA A 160 27.01 -24.13 87.60
C ALA A 160 27.89 -25.22 88.26
N LEU A 161 28.96 -25.64 87.59
CA LEU A 161 29.93 -26.59 88.13
C LEU A 161 30.73 -26.01 89.30
N GLU A 162 31.16 -24.75 89.21
CA GLU A 162 31.82 -24.02 90.31
C GLU A 162 30.90 -23.87 91.53
N LEU A 163 29.63 -23.51 91.33
CA LEU A 163 28.66 -23.42 92.41
C LEU A 163 28.42 -24.80 93.06
N LYS A 164 28.34 -25.86 92.26
CA LYS A 164 28.19 -27.23 92.76
C LYS A 164 29.41 -27.63 93.59
N SER A 165 30.63 -27.33 93.15
CA SER A 165 31.84 -27.68 93.89
C SER A 165 31.96 -26.91 95.21
N LEU A 166 31.66 -25.61 95.20
CA LEU A 166 31.58 -24.78 96.42
C LEU A 166 30.55 -25.33 97.41
N ASN A 167 29.36 -25.69 96.95
CA ASN A 167 28.32 -26.24 97.81
C ASN A 167 28.73 -27.58 98.45
N MET A 168 29.39 -28.45 97.68
CA MET A 168 29.94 -29.71 98.19
C MET A 168 31.04 -29.46 99.24
N ALA A 169 31.94 -28.51 99.01
CA ALA A 169 32.99 -28.14 99.95
C ALA A 169 32.43 -27.54 101.25
N ILE A 170 31.40 -26.69 101.15
CA ILE A 170 30.66 -26.18 102.31
C ILE A 170 30.02 -27.34 103.07
N HIS A 171 29.30 -28.24 102.38
CA HIS A 171 28.66 -29.39 103.04
C HIS A 171 29.67 -30.27 103.78
N SER A 172 30.85 -30.51 103.19
CA SER A 172 31.91 -31.30 103.83
C SER A 172 32.58 -30.62 105.04
N LEU A 173 32.43 -29.29 105.19
CA LEU A 173 32.93 -28.55 106.36
C LEU A 173 31.96 -28.58 107.54
N PHE A 174 30.70 -28.93 107.30
CA PHE A 174 29.64 -28.99 108.31
C PHE A 174 29.16 -30.43 108.60
N GLN A 175 29.88 -31.44 108.09
CA GLN A 175 29.77 -32.86 108.45
C GLN A 175 30.96 -33.27 109.31
#